data_AF-A0A7Y2TSG2-F1
#
_entry.id   AF-A0A7Y2TSG2-F1
#
_cell.length_a   1.000
_cell.length_b   1.000
_cell.length_c   1.000
_cell.angle_alpha   90.00
_cell.angle_beta   90.00
_cell.angle_gamma   90.00
#
_symmetry.space_group_name_H-M   'P 1'
#
loop_
_entity.id
_entity.type
_entity.pdbx_description
1 polymer ?
#
loop_
_entity_poly.entity_id
_entity_poly.type
_entity_poly.pdbx_seq_one_letter_code
_entity_poly.pdbx_strand_id
1 'polypeptide(L)' 'MTDTVIDWVAHHAVSSPSRTATIDLASERRQNYAEMHERVGRIAAFLQAAGVGKGDRVGLIALNSTDVLD' A
#
# COMPACT_ATOMS: atom_id res chain seq x y z
N MET A 1 -5.71 -17.60 15.17
CA MET A 1 -6.71 -16.77 14.47
C MET A 1 -6.04 -16.20 13.23
N THR A 2 -6.47 -16.59 12.03
CA THR A 2 -6.11 -15.85 10.82
C THR A 2 -7.11 -14.73 10.69
N ASP A 3 -6.82 -13.57 11.27
CA ASP A 3 -7.59 -12.37 10.97
C ASP A 3 -7.30 -12.01 9.52
N THR A 4 -8.29 -12.22 8.66
CA THR A 4 -8.20 -11.86 7.25
C THR A 4 -8.27 -10.36 7.14
N VAL A 5 -7.15 -9.71 6.83
CA VAL A 5 -7.13 -8.30 6.45
C VAL A 5 -7.91 -8.17 5.14
N ILE A 6 -8.89 -7.27 5.12
CA ILE A 6 -9.62 -6.93 3.91
C ILE A 6 -8.69 -6.13 3.00
N ASP A 7 -8.46 -6.62 1.78
CA ASP A 7 -7.73 -5.89 0.74
C ASP A 7 -8.62 -4.83 0.10
N TRP A 8 -8.81 -3.73 0.82
CA TRP A 8 -9.62 -2.59 0.38
C TRP A 8 -8.98 -1.85 -0.80
N VAL A 9 -7.64 -1.90 -0.92
CA VAL A 9 -6.91 -1.26 -2.02
C VAL A 9 -7.24 -1.96 -3.33
N ALA A 10 -7.11 -3.29 -3.39
CA ALA A 10 -7.46 -4.06 -4.58
C ALA A 10 -8.95 -3.93 -4.93
N HIS A 11 -9.83 -3.96 -3.92
CA HIS A 11 -11.27 -3.77 -4.12
C HIS A 11 -11.58 -2.45 -4.85
N HIS A 12 -11.01 -1.34 -4.39
CA HIS A 12 -11.26 -0.03 -4.99
C HIS A 12 -10.47 0.23 -6.28
N ALA A 13 -9.32 -0.40 -6.46
CA ALA A 13 -8.61 -0.37 -7.73
C ALA A 13 -9.44 -0.99 -8.87
N VAL A 14 -10.28 -1.98 -8.57
CA VAL A 14 -11.23 -2.55 -9.53
C VAL A 14 -12.50 -1.71 -9.64
N SER A 15 -13.11 -1.33 -8.51
CA SER A 15 -14.44 -0.70 -8.53
C SER A 15 -14.42 0.78 -8.94
N SER A 16 -13.34 1.49 -8.61
CA SER A 16 -13.23 2.95 -8.66
C SER A 16 -11.79 3.41 -8.95
N PRO A 17 -11.11 2.90 -9.99
CA PRO A 17 -9.67 3.05 -10.20
C PRO A 17 -9.17 4.50 -10.20
N SER A 18 -9.93 5.40 -10.82
CA SER A 18 -9.58 6.82 -10.98
C SER A 18 -9.95 7.70 -9.78
N ARG A 19 -10.61 7.15 -8.75
CA ARG A 19 -10.95 7.91 -7.54
C ARG A 19 -9.69 8.10 -6.68
N THR A 20 -9.53 9.29 -6.11
CA THR A 20 -8.43 9.59 -5.18
C THR A 20 -8.43 8.63 -3.99
N ALA A 21 -7.29 8.00 -3.75
CA ALA A 21 -7.05 7.13 -2.59
C ALA A 21 -6.33 7.91 -1.48
N THR A 22 -5.23 8.59 -1.83
CA THR A 22 -4.40 9.33 -0.87
C THR A 22 -4.02 10.71 -1.40
N ILE A 23 -3.86 11.65 -0.46
CA ILE A 23 -3.30 12.98 -0.69
C ILE A 23 -2.27 13.22 0.40
N ASP A 24 -1.00 13.33 0.02
CA ASP A 24 0.10 13.63 0.90
C ASP A 24 0.45 15.12 0.78
N LEU A 25 0.20 15.89 1.84
CA LEU A 25 0.37 17.34 1.80
C LEU A 25 1.84 17.77 1.85
N ALA A 26 2.71 16.99 2.49
CA ALA A 26 4.11 17.36 2.65
C ALA A 26 4.90 17.17 1.35
N SER A 27 4.56 16.13 0.59
CA SER A 27 5.20 15.80 -0.70
C SER A 27 4.39 16.26 -1.92
N GLU A 28 3.20 16.83 -1.71
CA GLU A 28 2.20 17.16 -2.74
C GLU A 28 1.73 15.95 -3.58
N ARG A 29 2.06 14.73 -3.15
CA ARG A 29 1.70 13.50 -3.86
C ARG A 29 0.21 13.25 -3.79
N ARG A 30 -0.39 12.96 -4.93
CA ARG A 30 -1.78 12.51 -5.05
C ARG A 30 -1.79 11.20 -5.80
N GLN A 31 -2.51 10.22 -5.27
CA GLN A 31 -2.66 8.93 -5.93
C GLN A 31 -4.13 8.57 -6.03
N ASN A 32 -4.52 8.04 -7.19
CA ASN A 32 -5.76 7.29 -7.33
C ASN A 32 -5.59 5.83 -6.87
N TYR A 33 -6.69 5.09 -6.77
CA TYR A 33 -6.68 3.70 -6.31
C TYR A 33 -5.88 2.76 -7.22
N ALA A 34 -5.86 2.99 -8.54
CA ALA A 34 -5.07 2.18 -9.46
C ALA A 34 -3.56 2.40 -9.20
N GLU A 35 -3.12 3.64 -9.07
CA GLU A 35 -1.73 4.01 -8.78
C GLU A 35 -1.26 3.51 -7.41
N MET A 36 -2.14 3.57 -6.40
CA MET A 36 -1.87 3.03 -5.08
C MET A 36 -1.70 1.50 -5.14
N HIS A 37 -2.61 0.80 -5.81
CA HIS A 37 -2.54 -0.66 -5.95
C HIS A 37 -1.25 -1.11 -6.66
N GLU A 38 -0.85 -0.43 -7.74
CA GLU A 38 0.41 -0.71 -8.41
C GLU A 38 1.62 -0.46 -7.50
N ARG A 39 1.59 0.60 -6.68
CA ARG A 39 2.67 0.92 -5.75
C ARG A 39 2.79 -0.13 -4.64
N VAL A 40 1.68 -0.50 -4.01
CA VAL A 40 1.60 -1.60 -3.02
C VAL A 40 2.19 -2.87 -3.62
N GLY A 41 1.80 -3.22 -4.86
CA GLY A 41 2.33 -4.38 -5.57
C GLY A 41 3.85 -4.33 -5.75
N ARG A 42 4.43 -3.17 -6.08
CA ARG A 42 5.88 -3.00 -6.19
C ARG A 42 6.60 -3.14 -4.84
N ILE A 43 6.03 -2.60 -3.76
CA ILE A 43 6.60 -2.72 -2.41
C ILE A 43 6.54 -4.18 -1.95
N ALA A 44 5.41 -4.85 -2.15
CA ALA A 44 5.26 -6.28 -1.85
C ALA A 44 6.27 -7.13 -2.61
N ALA A 45 6.47 -6.88 -3.91
CA ALA A 45 7.48 -7.57 -4.71
C ALA A 45 8.90 -7.32 -4.21
N PHE A 46 9.21 -6.08 -3.81
CA PHE A 46 10.50 -5.73 -3.21
C PHE A 46 10.74 -6.46 -1.88
N LEU A 47 9.77 -6.49 -0.98
CA LEU A 47 9.88 -7.20 0.30
C LEU A 47 10.07 -8.70 0.09
N GLN A 48 9.34 -9.30 -0.84
CA GLN A 48 9.52 -10.71 -1.22
C GLN A 48 10.93 -10.96 -1.76
N ALA A 49 11.43 -10.09 -2.65
CA ALA A 49 12.80 -10.19 -3.17
C ALA A 49 13.87 -10.01 -2.08
N ALA A 50 13.58 -9.26 -1.02
CA ALA A 50 14.42 -9.11 0.17
C ALA A 50 14.32 -10.30 1.15
N GLY A 51 13.52 -11.33 0.84
CA GLY A 51 13.39 -12.55 1.62
C GLY A 51 12.29 -12.53 2.68
N VAL A 52 11.41 -11.51 2.68
CA VAL A 52 10.28 -11.43 3.61
C VAL A 52 9.20 -12.44 3.21
N GLY A 53 8.79 -13.27 4.16
CA GLY A 53 7.76 -14.28 4.02
C GLY A 53 6.59 -14.12 5.00
N LYS A 54 5.68 -15.09 4.94
CA LYS A 54 4.51 -15.14 5.84
C LYS A 54 4.97 -15.36 7.29
N GLY A 55 4.56 -14.45 8.16
CA GLY A 55 4.87 -14.51 9.60
C GLY A 55 6.12 -13.71 10.00
N ASP A 56 6.88 -13.23 9.03
CA ASP A 56 7.99 -12.32 9.29
C ASP A 56 7.48 -10.96 9.75
N ARG A 57 8.26 -10.28 10.58
CA ARG A 57 7.94 -8.95 11.10
C ARG A 57 8.79 -7.93 10.39
N VAL A 58 8.15 -6.93 9.82
CA VAL A 58 8.81 -5.80 9.16
C VAL A 58 8.56 -4.56 10.01
N GLY A 59 9.64 -3.91 10.46
CA GLY A 59 9.55 -2.64 11.18
C GLY A 59 9.47 -1.48 10.19
N LEU A 60 8.45 -0.63 10.32
CA LEU A 60 8.35 0.62 9.58
C LEU A 60 8.78 1.79 10.48
N ILE A 61 9.93 2.39 10.18
CA ILE A 61 10.43 3.59 10.85
C ILE A 61 10.43 4.70 9.81
N ALA A 62 9.41 5.55 9.84
CA ALA A 62 9.21 6.62 8.88
C ALA A 62 8.55 7.83 9.55
N LEU A 63 8.63 8.98 8.90
CA LEU A 63 7.80 10.13 9.24
C LEU A 63 6.35 9.86 8.84
N ASN A 64 5.41 10.58 9.46
CA ASN A 64 4.02 10.55 9.07
C ASN A 64 3.89 10.96 7.60
N SER A 65 3.44 10.01 6.79
CA SER A 65 3.26 10.15 5.35
C SER A 65 2.22 9.13 4.89
N THR A 66 1.78 9.27 3.65
CA THR A 66 0.87 8.28 3.05
C THR A 66 1.55 6.94 2.76
N ASP A 67 2.89 6.84 2.83
CA ASP A 67 3.65 5.61 2.59
C ASP A 67 3.34 4.49 3.60
N VAL A 68 2.78 4.81 4.78
CA VAL A 68 2.32 3.79 5.74
C VAL A 68 1.10 3.00 5.26
N LEU A 69 0.41 3.50 4.22
CA LEU A 69 -0.77 2.87 3.62
C LEU A 69 -0.42 2.03 2.38
N ASP A 70 0.81 2.16 1.86
CA ASP A 70 1.31 1.44 0.69
C ASP A 70 1.97 0.10 1.07
#